data_AF-A0A959YQ09-F1
#
_entry.id   AF-A0A959YQ09-F1
#
_cell.length_a   1.000
_cell.length_b   1.000
_cell.length_c   1.000
_cell.angle_alpha   90.00
_cell.angle_beta   90.00
_cell.angle_gamma   90.00
#
_symmetry.space_group_name_H-M   'P 1'
#
loop_
_entity.id
_entity.type
_entity.pdbx_description
1 polymer ?
#
loop_
_entity_poly.entity_id
_entity_poly.type
_entity_poly.pdbx_seq_one_letter_code
_entity_poly.pdbx_strand_id
1 'polypeptide(L)' 'MKELTKAEEEIMQILWTLEKAFVKDILAEFKEPKPAYNTVSTIIRILEKKD' A
#
# COMPACT_ATOMS: atom_id res chain seq x y z
N MET A 1 13.20 3.42 14.24
CA MET A 1 12.28 3.59 13.09
C MET A 1 12.54 2.43 12.15
N LYS A 2 11.53 1.60 11.87
CA LYS A 2 11.65 0.57 10.83
C LYS A 2 11.60 1.27 9.48
N GLU A 3 12.57 1.00 8.62
CA GLU A 3 12.56 1.50 7.25
C GLU A 3 11.43 0.83 6.46
N LEU A 4 10.70 1.65 5.70
CA LEU A 4 9.74 1.17 4.72
C LEU A 4 10.48 0.90 3.43
N THR A 5 10.15 -0.23 2.80
CA THR A 5 10.53 -0.45 1.41
C THR A 5 9.79 0.54 0.51
N LYS A 6 10.30 0.78 -0.70
CA LYS A 6 9.65 1.70 -1.66
C LYS A 6 8.17 1.39 -1.90
N ALA A 7 7.82 0.09 -1.98
CA ALA A 7 6.44 -0.34 -2.19
C ALA A 7 5.56 -0.09 -0.95
N GLU A 8 6.09 -0.29 0.25
CA GLU A 8 5.41 0.03 1.50
C GLU A 8 5.17 1.54 1.62
N GLU A 9 6.17 2.36 1.30
CA GLU A 9 6.07 3.81 1.33
C GLU A 9 5.04 4.32 0.31
N GLU A 10 5.05 3.79 -0.92
CA GLU A 10 4.07 4.17 -1.95
C GLU A 10 2.63 3.86 -1.52
N ILE A 11 2.39 2.66 -0.97
CA ILE A 11 1.07 2.29 -0.40
C ILE A 11 0.68 3.21 0.75
N MET A 12 1.62 3.54 1.64
CA MET A 12 1.39 4.47 2.74
C MET A 12 1.02 5.87 2.26
N GLN A 13 1.71 6.41 1.25
CA GLN A 13 1.41 7.72 0.67
C GLN A 13 0.02 7.76 0.01
N ILE A 14 -0.31 6.71 -0.74
CA ILE A 14 -1.64 6.56 -1.35
C ILE A 14 -2.72 6.50 -0.27
N LEU A 15 -2.53 5.64 0.74
CA LEU A 15 -3.50 5.49 1.83
C LEU A 15 -3.65 6.78 2.66
N TRP A 16 -2.54 7.51 2.89
CA TRP A 16 -2.54 8.80 3.57
C TRP A 16 -3.36 9.85 2.81
N THR A 17 -3.30 9.82 1.47
CA THR A 17 -4.06 10.73 0.62
C THR A 17 -5.55 10.37 0.58
N LEU A 18 -5.87 9.07 0.57
CA LEU A 18 -7.25 8.59 0.50
C LEU A 18 -7.97 8.62 1.86
N GLU A 19 -7.24 8.75 2.98
CA GLU A 19 -7.66 8.66 4.39
C GLU A 19 -8.28 7.29 4.78
N LYS A 20 -9.26 6.82 4.02
CA LYS A 20 -9.92 5.53 4.18
C LYS A 20 -10.22 4.94 2.80
N ALA A 21 -9.60 3.81 2.51
CA ALA A 21 -9.70 3.15 1.22
C ALA A 21 -9.80 1.63 1.35
N PHE A 22 -10.43 0.98 0.38
CA PHE A 22 -10.27 -0.45 0.15
C PHE A 22 -9.01 -0.73 -0.66
N VAL A 23 -8.51 -1.96 -0.61
CA VAL A 23 -7.32 -2.39 -1.37
C VAL A 23 -7.47 -2.12 -2.87
N LYS A 24 -8.68 -2.27 -3.42
CA LYS A 24 -8.98 -1.97 -4.82
C LYS A 24 -8.83 -0.49 -5.17
N ASP A 25 -9.09 0.41 -4.22
CA ASP A 25 -8.98 1.85 -4.42
C ASP A 25 -7.50 2.25 -4.40
N ILE A 26 -6.72 1.68 -3.47
CA ILE A 26 -5.25 1.81 -3.44
C ILE A 26 -4.65 1.30 -4.75
N LEU A 27 -5.09 0.13 -5.24
CA LEU A 27 -4.65 -0.44 -6.51
C LEU A 27 -5.02 0.44 -7.72
N ALA A 28 -6.11 1.22 -7.64
CA ALA A 28 -6.52 2.11 -8.71
C ALA A 28 -5.54 3.28 -8.90
N GLU A 29 -4.92 3.75 -7.81
CA GLU A 29 -3.95 4.86 -7.80
C GLU A 29 -2.56 4.48 -8.34
N PHE A 30 -2.26 3.19 -8.45
CA PHE A 30 -0.99 2.74 -9.03
C PHE A 30 -0.91 3.01 -10.54
N LYS A 31 0.24 3.49 -11.01
CA LYS A 31 0.57 3.58 -12.44
C LYS A 31 0.92 2.20 -12.99
N GLU A 32 0.79 2.00 -14.30
CA GLU A 32 1.14 0.73 -14.93
C GLU A 32 2.67 0.49 -14.95
N PRO A 33 3.14 -0.74 -14.71
CA PRO A 33 2.34 -1.94 -14.43
C PRO A 33 1.83 -1.98 -12.98
N LYS A 34 0.52 -2.21 -12.83
CA LYS A 34 -0.10 -2.30 -11.51
C LYS A 34 0.33 -3.58 -10.80
N PRO A 35 0.64 -3.52 -9.49
CA PRO A 35 0.88 -4.72 -8.71
C PRO A 35 -0.38 -5.59 -8.67
N ALA A 36 -0.22 -6.88 -8.39
CA ALA A 36 -1.38 -7.73 -8.18
C ALA A 36 -2.09 -7.36 -6.86
N TYR A 37 -3.41 -7.56 -6.81
CA TYR A 37 -4.22 -7.23 -5.62
C TYR A 37 -3.73 -7.91 -4.33
N ASN A 38 -3.29 -9.17 -4.44
CA ASN A 38 -2.74 -9.94 -3.33
C ASN A 38 -1.40 -9.35 -2.84
N THR A 39 -0.59 -8.77 -3.72
CA THR A 39 0.64 -8.07 -3.37
C THR A 39 0.33 -6.87 -2.47
N VAL A 40 -0.60 -6.02 -2.89
CA VAL A 40 -1.03 -4.84 -2.09
C VAL A 40 -1.61 -5.30 -0.76
N SER A 41 -2.47 -6.32 -0.76
CA SER A 41 -3.07 -6.88 0.47
C SER A 41 -2.01 -7.40 1.45
N THR A 42 -0.99 -8.09 0.94
CA THR A 42 0.10 -8.64 1.76
C THR A 42 0.92 -7.52 2.38
N ILE A 43 1.25 -6.48 1.60
CA ILE A 43 2.02 -5.34 2.10
C ILE A 43 1.25 -4.57 3.17
N ILE A 44 -0.05 -4.32 2.98
CA ILE A 44 -0.90 -3.68 4.01
C ILE A 44 -0.88 -4.49 5.31
N ARG A 45 -0.97 -5.83 5.24
CA ARG A 45 -0.89 -6.71 6.42
C ARG A 45 0.48 -6.64 7.11
N ILE A 46 1.55 -6.44 6.36
CA ILE A 46 2.92 -6.27 6.90
C ILE A 46 3.03 -4.90 7.58
N LEU A 47 2.54 -3.84 6.94
CA LEU A 47 2.49 -2.49 7.49
C LEU A 47 1.68 -2.43 8.79
N GLU A 48 0.51 -3.08 8.85
CA GLU A 48 -0.32 -3.21 10.06
C GLU A 48 0.45 -3.85 11.24
N LYS A 49 1.34 -4.81 10.94
CA LYS A 49 2.13 -5.53 11.96
C LYS A 49 3.47 -4.87 12.30
N LYS A 50 3.88 -3.84 11.54
CA LYS A 50 5.13 -3.13 11.81
C LYS A 50 4.87 -2.05 12.88
N ASP A 51 4.96 -2.46 14.14
CA ASP A 51 5.21 -1.56 15.29
C ASP A 51 6.66 -1.04 15.30
#